data_AF-A0A1B0D604-F1
#
_entry.id   AF-A0A1B0D604-F1
#
_cell.length_a   1.000
_cell.length_b   1.000
_cell.length_c   1.000
_cell.angle_alpha   90.00
_cell.angle_beta   90.00
_cell.angle_gamma   90.00
#
_symmetry.space_group_name_H-M   'P 1'
#
loop_
_entity.id
_entity.type
_entity.pdbx_description
1 polymer ?
#
loop_
_entity_poly.entity_id
_entity_poly.type
_entity_poly.pdbx_seq_one_letter_code
_entity_poly.pdbx_strand_id
1 'polypeptide(L)'
;GFGEIWRVADEGKRIEFLNFDPDPTVRHTWWSLIIGGAFTYLSLYAVNQTQVQRLLTISESISGSSMAKLANSFPTEFSTSFSGLAIYYYYAKCDPYLQGRISSRDQLMPIFVVDTMHEYSGLPGLFVSGIFSASLSTVSAALNSLAAVTLEDYIKPLYRIVKKRPMVESQSTLPSKFMACIYGLICVGMAFGAQSLGGVLQASLTVFGVVGGPLFGLFTLGMFNTAATQRSAIPAVLTGLAFSMWIGFGQPKPPVKMLDFSVEGCTDPRYNSSFYSFAPFSEAQTARLESLSTPQDDSDYFWLYRLSYLWYSVLGFLVTLFIGLILAYVLKWLKLEGKSTIYEDGNKECINTDLFSPPIAWQLKKRYAKYIQNGGMVDVSSTKMISENTKF
;
A
#
# COMPACT_ATOMS: atom_id res chain seq x y z
N GLY A 1 -35.65 7.25 0.17
CA GLY A 1 -34.68 8.34 0.46
C GLY A 1 -33.50 7.80 1.26
N PHE A 2 -32.54 8.63 1.65
CA PHE A 2 -31.32 8.18 2.33
C PHE A 2 -31.55 7.42 3.64
N GLY A 3 -32.58 7.77 4.42
CA GLY A 3 -32.92 7.07 5.66
C GLY A 3 -33.31 5.60 5.46
N GLU A 4 -33.88 5.26 4.30
CA GLU A 4 -34.30 3.90 4.01
C GLU A 4 -33.11 2.99 3.66
N ILE A 5 -32.11 3.53 2.94
CA ILE A 5 -30.84 2.84 2.69
C ILE A 5 -30.18 2.50 4.02
N TRP A 6 -30.18 3.45 4.97
CA TRP A 6 -29.61 3.23 6.30
C TRP A 6 -30.37 2.17 7.09
N ARG A 7 -31.71 2.22 7.10
CA ARG A 7 -32.57 1.25 7.79
C ARG A 7 -32.32 -0.18 7.30
N VAL A 8 -32.32 -0.39 5.99
CA VAL A 8 -32.08 -1.72 5.39
C VAL A 8 -30.65 -2.20 5.66
N ALA A 9 -29.67 -1.30 5.62
CA ALA A 9 -28.29 -1.65 5.95
C ALA A 9 -28.11 -2.04 7.42
N ASP A 10 -28.83 -1.39 8.34
CA ASP A 10 -28.83 -1.73 9.77
C ASP A 10 -29.51 -3.08 10.02
N GLU A 11 -30.67 -3.33 9.42
CA GLU A 11 -31.37 -4.62 9.46
C GLU A 11 -30.51 -5.76 8.90
N GLY A 12 -29.75 -5.48 7.84
CA GLY A 12 -28.79 -6.38 7.23
C GLY A 12 -27.46 -6.51 7.99
N LYS A 13 -27.31 -5.87 9.16
CA LYS A 13 -26.08 -5.82 9.98
C LYS A 13 -24.83 -5.37 9.20
N ARG A 14 -25.00 -4.47 8.22
CA ARG A 14 -23.92 -3.96 7.36
C ARG A 14 -23.22 -2.74 7.95
N ILE A 15 -23.77 -2.18 9.02
CA ILE A 15 -23.27 -1.00 9.69
C ILE A 15 -22.75 -1.39 11.06
N GLU A 16 -21.44 -1.28 11.26
CA GLU A 16 -20.79 -1.53 12.55
C GLU A 16 -19.71 -0.47 12.77
N PHE A 17 -20.02 0.56 13.57
CA PHE A 17 -19.09 1.67 13.79
C PHE A 17 -18.10 1.44 14.93
N LEU A 18 -18.53 0.75 15.99
CA LEU A 18 -17.85 0.75 17.29
C LEU A 18 -17.55 -0.68 17.76
N ASN A 19 -16.85 -1.46 16.94
CA ASN A 19 -16.29 -2.74 17.36
C ASN A 19 -14.95 -2.53 18.07
N PHE A 20 -14.96 -2.49 19.40
CA PHE A 20 -13.78 -2.29 20.25
C PHE A 20 -13.13 -3.59 20.73
N ASP A 21 -13.43 -4.73 20.10
CA ASP A 21 -12.82 -6.01 20.43
C ASP A 21 -11.28 -5.91 20.32
N PRO A 22 -10.52 -6.20 21.39
CA PRO A 22 -9.07 -6.18 21.36
C PRO A 22 -8.45 -7.36 20.60
N ASP A 23 -9.23 -8.38 20.21
CA ASP A 23 -8.72 -9.53 19.47
C ASP A 23 -8.22 -9.12 18.07
N PRO A 24 -6.91 -9.26 17.77
CA PRO A 24 -6.35 -8.86 16.49
C PRO A 24 -6.68 -9.86 15.35
N THR A 25 -7.32 -10.99 15.67
CA THR A 25 -7.81 -11.97 14.68
C THR A 25 -9.16 -11.57 14.08
N VAL A 26 -9.90 -10.68 14.74
CA VAL A 26 -11.13 -10.11 14.18
C VAL A 26 -10.78 -9.25 12.96
N ARG A 27 -11.45 -9.50 11.84
CA ARG A 27 -11.12 -8.92 10.53
C ARG A 27 -11.05 -7.39 10.55
N HIS A 28 -12.07 -6.75 11.13
CA HIS A 28 -12.19 -5.30 11.25
C HIS A 28 -12.67 -4.92 12.65
N THR A 29 -11.75 -4.38 13.44
CA THR A 29 -12.01 -3.70 14.73
C THR A 29 -11.55 -2.26 14.65
N TRP A 30 -12.04 -1.42 15.56
CA TRP A 30 -11.58 -0.06 15.73
C TRP A 30 -10.04 0.03 15.84
N TRP A 31 -9.42 -0.88 16.58
CA TRP A 31 -7.95 -0.96 16.72
C TRP A 31 -7.25 -1.31 15.41
N SER A 32 -7.75 -2.31 14.69
CA SER A 32 -7.16 -2.72 13.40
C SER A 32 -7.25 -1.61 12.35
N LEU A 33 -8.34 -0.84 12.35
CA LEU A 33 -8.57 0.25 11.40
C LEU A 33 -7.74 1.48 11.76
N ILE A 34 -7.71 1.89 13.02
CA ILE A 34 -6.95 3.07 13.45
C ILE A 34 -5.45 2.77 13.44
N ILE A 35 -5.00 1.71 14.10
CA ILE A 35 -3.56 1.39 14.19
C ILE A 35 -3.07 0.75 12.89
N GLY A 36 -3.66 -0.37 12.49
CA GLY A 36 -3.26 -1.08 11.27
C GLY A 36 -3.44 -0.24 10.00
N GLY A 37 -4.57 0.47 9.89
CA GLY A 37 -4.79 1.44 8.83
C GLY A 37 -3.78 2.59 8.87
N ALA A 38 -3.51 3.21 10.03
CA ALA A 38 -2.52 4.29 10.11
C ALA A 38 -1.14 3.85 9.63
N PHE A 39 -0.63 2.69 10.04
CA PHE A 39 0.67 2.19 9.56
C PHE A 39 0.67 1.88 8.06
N THR A 40 -0.42 1.29 7.55
CA THR A 40 -0.57 0.98 6.12
C THR A 40 -0.58 2.27 5.29
N TYR A 41 -1.43 3.23 5.62
CA TYR A 41 -1.51 4.50 4.90
C TYR A 41 -0.26 5.36 5.09
N LEU A 42 0.34 5.38 6.28
CA LEU A 42 1.58 6.11 6.52
C LEU A 42 2.71 5.54 5.66
N SER A 43 2.84 4.21 5.55
CA SER A 43 3.81 3.60 4.63
C SER A 43 3.54 3.99 3.16
N LEU A 44 2.27 4.03 2.75
CA LEU A 44 1.84 4.41 1.40
C LEU A 44 2.13 5.87 1.06
N TYR A 45 2.11 6.79 2.02
CA TYR A 45 2.34 8.21 1.77
C TYR A 45 3.77 8.65 2.07
N ALA A 46 4.41 8.10 3.10
CA ALA A 46 5.73 8.53 3.57
C ALA A 46 6.87 7.87 2.80
N VAL A 47 6.71 6.61 2.38
CA VAL A 47 7.81 5.79 1.84
C VAL A 47 7.60 5.43 0.37
N ASN A 48 6.36 5.36 -0.10
CA ASN A 48 6.08 5.00 -1.47
C ASN A 48 6.58 6.07 -2.45
N GLN A 49 7.41 5.65 -3.40
CA GLN A 49 8.01 6.53 -4.39
C GLN A 49 6.99 7.36 -5.17
N THR A 50 5.82 6.80 -5.49
CA THR A 50 4.79 7.54 -6.25
C THR A 50 4.30 8.79 -5.51
N GLN A 51 4.26 8.72 -4.18
CA GLN A 51 3.84 9.84 -3.35
C GLN A 51 5.01 10.78 -3.02
N VAL A 52 6.19 10.23 -2.75
CA VAL A 52 7.41 11.02 -2.49
C VAL A 52 7.73 11.91 -3.69
N GLN A 53 7.73 11.37 -4.91
CA GLN A 53 7.97 12.15 -6.12
C GLN A 53 6.98 13.30 -6.28
N ARG A 54 5.68 13.05 -6.04
CA ARG A 54 4.64 14.09 -6.11
C ARG A 54 4.84 15.17 -5.05
N LEU A 55 5.29 14.82 -3.85
CA LEU A 55 5.55 15.79 -2.79
C LEU A 55 6.76 16.66 -3.13
N LEU A 56 7.81 16.10 -3.73
CA LEU A 56 9.01 16.84 -4.15
C LEU A 56 8.75 17.81 -5.31
N THR A 57 7.71 17.60 -6.11
CA THR A 57 7.35 18.52 -7.22
C THR A 57 6.56 19.75 -6.78
N ILE A 58 6.12 19.81 -5.52
CA ILE A 58 5.30 20.92 -5.02
C ILE A 58 6.21 22.04 -4.53
N SER A 59 6.03 23.24 -5.08
CA SER A 59 6.79 24.45 -4.73
C SER A 59 6.31 25.11 -3.43
N GLU A 60 5.08 24.82 -2.99
CA GLU A 60 4.49 25.34 -1.76
C GLU A 60 4.91 24.54 -0.52
N SER A 61 4.72 25.16 0.66
CA SER A 61 4.93 24.50 1.95
C SER A 61 4.27 23.11 2.00
N ILE A 62 5.02 22.10 2.43
CA ILE A 62 4.58 20.71 2.61
C ILE A 62 3.29 20.62 3.44
N SER A 63 3.05 21.60 4.33
CA SER A 63 1.82 21.70 5.10
C SER A 63 0.58 21.97 4.24
N GLY A 64 0.68 22.81 3.21
CA GLY A 64 -0.43 23.17 2.31
C GLY A 64 -0.83 21.99 1.42
N SER A 65 0.16 21.30 0.85
CA SER A 65 -0.08 20.12 0.02
C SER A 65 -0.64 18.93 0.79
N SER A 66 -0.18 18.72 2.03
CA SER A 66 -0.72 17.67 2.90
C SER A 66 -2.18 17.96 3.26
N MET A 67 -2.52 19.22 3.55
CA MET A 67 -3.89 19.62 3.87
C MET A 67 -4.82 19.51 2.65
N ALA A 68 -4.35 19.90 1.45
CA ALA A 68 -5.10 19.72 0.22
C ALA A 68 -5.37 18.24 -0.09
N LYS A 69 -4.43 17.35 0.18
CA LYS A 69 -4.64 15.90 0.04
C LYS A 69 -5.70 15.38 1.01
N LEU A 70 -5.58 15.73 2.30
CA LEU A 70 -6.57 15.33 3.31
C LEU A 70 -7.98 15.83 2.98
N ALA A 71 -8.11 17.08 2.51
CA ALA A 71 -9.39 17.67 2.11
C ALA A 71 -10.06 16.91 0.95
N ASN A 72 -9.26 16.35 0.03
CA ASN A 72 -9.78 15.59 -1.11
C ASN A 72 -10.07 14.11 -0.80
N SER A 73 -9.32 13.49 0.12
CA SER A 73 -9.53 12.08 0.49
C SER A 73 -10.89 11.86 1.15
N PHE A 74 -11.17 12.56 2.25
CA PHE A 74 -12.37 12.32 3.08
C PHE A 74 -13.69 12.22 2.28
N PRO A 75 -14.02 13.17 1.37
CA PRO A 75 -15.25 13.09 0.57
C PRO A 75 -15.28 11.88 -0.37
N THR A 76 -14.12 11.48 -0.92
CA THR A 76 -14.02 10.32 -1.80
C THR A 76 -14.29 9.03 -1.05
N GLU A 77 -13.65 8.80 0.11
CA GLU A 77 -13.89 7.58 0.89
C GLU A 77 -15.33 7.49 1.41
N PHE A 78 -15.90 8.62 1.84
CA PHE A 78 -17.30 8.68 2.25
C PHE A 78 -18.24 8.33 1.09
N SER A 79 -18.02 8.92 -0.09
CA SER A 79 -18.81 8.65 -1.29
C SER A 79 -18.74 7.17 -1.72
N THR A 80 -17.55 6.57 -1.71
CA THR A 80 -17.37 5.14 -2.05
C THR A 80 -18.08 4.23 -1.05
N SER A 81 -17.95 4.51 0.25
CA SER A 81 -18.60 3.73 1.31
C SER A 81 -20.13 3.83 1.22
N PHE A 82 -20.65 5.04 1.01
CA PHE A 82 -22.08 5.29 0.84
C PHE A 82 -22.64 4.62 -0.43
N SER A 83 -21.89 4.64 -1.52
CA SER A 83 -22.26 3.94 -2.76
C SER A 83 -22.38 2.42 -2.53
N GLY A 84 -21.50 1.84 -1.71
CA GLY A 84 -21.61 0.42 -1.30
C GLY A 84 -22.92 0.11 -0.57
N LEU A 85 -23.37 0.99 0.34
CA LEU A 85 -24.66 0.84 1.02
C LEU A 85 -25.85 0.99 0.05
N ALA A 86 -25.76 1.92 -0.91
CA ALA A 86 -26.80 2.11 -1.92
C ALA A 86 -26.93 0.88 -2.84
N ILE A 87 -25.81 0.28 -3.25
CA ILE A 87 -25.77 -0.97 -4.02
C ILE A 87 -26.38 -2.11 -3.21
N TYR A 88 -26.04 -2.22 -1.92
CA TYR A 88 -26.63 -3.22 -1.03
C TYR A 88 -28.15 -3.05 -0.93
N TYR A 89 -28.65 -1.84 -0.71
CA TYR A 89 -30.08 -1.54 -0.67
C TYR A 89 -30.79 -2.00 -1.95
N TYR A 90 -30.19 -1.73 -3.12
CA TYR A 90 -30.77 -2.12 -4.41
C TYR A 90 -30.82 -3.64 -4.62
N TYR A 91 -29.76 -4.36 -4.23
CA TYR A 91 -29.65 -5.81 -4.39
C TYR A 91 -30.01 -6.62 -3.13
N ALA A 92 -30.60 -6.00 -2.10
CA ALA A 92 -30.83 -6.64 -0.80
C ALA A 92 -31.65 -7.93 -0.88
N LYS A 93 -32.61 -7.98 -1.82
CA LYS A 93 -33.51 -9.13 -2.03
C LYS A 93 -33.10 -10.05 -3.18
N CYS A 94 -32.20 -9.58 -4.04
CA CYS A 94 -31.74 -10.33 -5.21
C CYS A 94 -30.28 -10.02 -5.47
N ASP A 95 -29.40 -10.84 -4.92
CA ASP A 95 -27.95 -10.72 -5.11
C ASP A 95 -27.55 -11.20 -6.53
N PRO A 96 -26.97 -10.33 -7.38
CA PRO A 96 -26.61 -10.67 -8.76
C PRO A 96 -25.43 -11.67 -8.85
N TYR A 97 -24.60 -11.77 -7.82
CA TYR A 97 -23.52 -12.76 -7.74
C TYR A 97 -24.06 -14.15 -7.48
N LEU A 98 -24.99 -14.30 -6.51
CA LEU A 98 -25.64 -15.59 -6.24
C LEU A 98 -26.52 -16.05 -7.40
N GLN A 99 -27.12 -15.10 -8.12
CA GLN A 99 -27.89 -15.36 -9.34
C GLN A 99 -27.01 -15.76 -10.55
N GLY A 100 -25.67 -15.60 -10.47
CA GLY A 100 -24.76 -15.90 -11.57
C GLY A 100 -24.72 -14.84 -12.68
N ARG A 101 -25.26 -13.64 -12.46
CA ARG A 101 -25.16 -12.50 -13.41
C ARG A 101 -23.74 -11.93 -13.46
N ILE A 102 -22.98 -12.08 -12.38
CA ILE A 102 -21.59 -11.60 -12.27
C ILE A 102 -20.67 -12.70 -11.75
N SER A 103 -19.43 -12.71 -12.22
CA SER A 103 -18.42 -13.72 -11.84
C SER A 103 -17.64 -13.32 -10.59
N SER A 104 -17.58 -12.01 -10.28
CA SER A 104 -16.87 -11.47 -9.11
C SER A 104 -17.69 -10.36 -8.45
N ARG A 105 -17.59 -10.26 -7.13
CA ARG A 105 -18.19 -9.17 -6.35
C ARG A 105 -17.62 -7.80 -6.70
N ASP A 106 -16.42 -7.73 -7.26
CA ASP A 106 -15.82 -6.46 -7.73
C ASP A 106 -16.57 -5.86 -8.93
N GLN A 107 -17.44 -6.63 -9.59
CA GLN A 107 -18.28 -6.19 -10.72
C GLN A 107 -19.60 -5.55 -10.28
N LEU A 108 -19.89 -5.50 -8.97
CA LEU A 108 -21.15 -4.98 -8.42
C LEU A 108 -21.43 -3.51 -8.78
N MET A 109 -20.41 -2.66 -8.69
CA MET A 109 -20.57 -1.24 -8.99
C MET A 109 -20.86 -0.99 -10.49
N PRO A 110 -20.10 -1.57 -11.45
CA PRO A 110 -20.45 -1.46 -12.87
C PRO A 110 -21.85 -1.99 -13.22
N ILE A 111 -22.24 -3.17 -12.71
CA ILE A 111 -23.57 -3.73 -13.03
C ILE A 111 -24.70 -2.89 -12.44
N PHE A 112 -24.49 -2.32 -11.24
CA PHE A 112 -25.46 -1.41 -10.62
C PHE A 112 -25.72 -0.18 -11.49
N VAL A 113 -24.68 0.44 -12.04
CA VAL A 113 -24.84 1.61 -12.92
C VAL A 113 -25.56 1.24 -14.21
N VAL A 114 -25.26 0.08 -14.79
CA VAL A 114 -26.00 -0.40 -15.97
C VAL A 114 -27.48 -0.63 -15.61
N ASP A 115 -27.77 -1.35 -14.53
CA ASP A 115 -29.14 -1.66 -14.13
C ASP A 115 -29.96 -0.39 -13.81
N THR A 116 -29.35 0.62 -13.17
CA THR A 116 -30.06 1.84 -12.74
C THR A 116 -30.10 2.96 -13.77
N MET A 117 -29.09 3.08 -14.63
CA MET A 117 -28.92 4.22 -15.54
C MET A 117 -29.07 3.85 -17.02
N HIS A 118 -29.50 2.63 -17.34
CA HIS A 118 -29.65 2.19 -18.74
C HIS A 118 -30.63 3.05 -19.55
N GLU A 119 -31.61 3.68 -18.91
CA GLU A 119 -32.60 4.56 -19.56
C GLU A 119 -31.95 5.84 -20.14
N TYR A 120 -30.83 6.26 -19.58
CA TYR A 120 -30.10 7.46 -20.00
C TYR A 120 -28.92 7.08 -20.89
N SER A 121 -29.15 7.12 -22.20
CA SER A 121 -28.12 6.90 -23.23
C SER A 121 -26.87 7.73 -22.95
N GLY A 122 -25.73 7.06 -22.78
CA GLY A 122 -24.42 7.68 -22.56
C GLY A 122 -23.95 7.76 -21.10
N LEU A 123 -24.86 7.74 -20.10
CA LEU A 123 -24.44 7.79 -18.69
C LEU A 123 -23.61 6.57 -18.25
N PRO A 124 -24.00 5.32 -18.57
CA PRO A 124 -23.13 4.16 -18.28
C PRO A 124 -21.76 4.27 -18.98
N GLY A 125 -21.72 4.82 -20.20
CA GLY A 125 -20.46 5.05 -20.92
C GLY A 125 -19.56 6.09 -20.26
N LEU A 126 -20.14 7.18 -19.77
CA LEU A 126 -19.44 8.21 -19.00
C LEU A 126 -18.89 7.65 -17.67
N PHE A 127 -19.66 6.79 -17.01
CA PHE A 127 -19.22 6.12 -15.79
C PHE A 127 -18.02 5.21 -16.04
N VAL A 128 -18.11 4.35 -17.06
CA VAL A 128 -17.04 3.43 -17.45
C VAL A 128 -15.79 4.21 -17.86
N SER A 129 -15.92 5.30 -18.62
CA SER A 129 -14.78 6.14 -19.00
C SER A 129 -14.11 6.80 -17.79
N GLY A 130 -14.87 7.20 -16.77
CA GLY A 130 -14.36 7.68 -15.49
C GLY A 130 -13.52 6.63 -14.75
N ILE A 131 -14.01 5.39 -14.66
CA ILE A 131 -13.25 4.27 -14.06
C ILE A 131 -11.92 4.06 -14.78
N PHE A 132 -11.93 4.02 -16.11
CA PHE A 132 -10.72 3.85 -16.91
C PHE A 132 -9.75 5.02 -16.70
N SER A 133 -10.25 6.26 -16.69
CA SER A 133 -9.43 7.45 -16.46
C SER A 133 -8.74 7.42 -15.09
N ALA A 134 -9.48 7.12 -14.02
CA ALA A 134 -8.94 7.02 -12.66
C ALA A 134 -7.91 5.88 -12.54
N SER A 135 -8.20 4.72 -13.12
CA SER A 135 -7.30 3.56 -13.12
C SER A 135 -6.01 3.85 -13.90
N LEU A 136 -6.12 4.42 -15.11
CA LEU A 136 -4.98 4.78 -15.96
C LEU A 136 -4.10 5.85 -15.32
N SER A 137 -4.69 6.82 -14.63
CA SER A 137 -3.95 7.84 -13.86
C SER A 137 -3.06 7.22 -12.78
N THR A 138 -3.59 6.21 -12.07
CA THR A 138 -2.85 5.50 -11.02
C THR A 138 -1.77 4.59 -11.60
N VAL A 139 -2.12 3.80 -12.63
CA VAL A 139 -1.17 2.90 -13.31
C VAL A 139 -0.02 3.69 -13.93
N SER A 140 -0.31 4.78 -14.63
CA SER A 140 0.70 5.65 -15.25
C SER A 140 1.70 6.18 -14.22
N ALA A 141 1.20 6.67 -13.07
CA ALA A 141 2.06 7.14 -12.00
C ALA A 141 2.95 6.02 -11.41
N ALA A 142 2.40 4.82 -11.19
CA ALA A 142 3.16 3.69 -10.69
C ALA A 142 4.25 3.23 -11.67
N LEU A 143 3.92 3.12 -12.97
CA LEU A 143 4.87 2.75 -14.03
C LEU A 143 6.00 3.78 -14.16
N ASN A 144 5.68 5.07 -14.09
CA ASN A 144 6.67 6.14 -14.13
C ASN A 144 7.60 6.08 -12.91
N SER A 145 7.06 5.88 -11.71
CA SER A 145 7.89 5.74 -10.49
C SER A 145 8.78 4.50 -10.53
N LEU A 146 8.29 3.36 -11.01
CA LEU A 146 9.10 2.14 -11.19
C LEU A 146 10.22 2.34 -12.22
N ALA A 147 9.92 2.98 -13.34
CA ALA A 147 10.92 3.32 -14.36
C ALA A 147 12.00 4.26 -13.79
N ALA A 148 11.59 5.29 -13.04
CA ALA A 148 12.49 6.23 -12.39
C ALA A 148 13.39 5.55 -11.34
N VAL A 149 12.82 4.73 -10.45
CA VAL A 149 13.58 3.95 -9.45
C VAL A 149 14.58 3.04 -10.14
N THR A 150 14.16 2.33 -11.19
CA THR A 150 15.06 1.42 -11.88
C THR A 150 16.20 2.16 -12.59
N LEU A 151 15.90 3.33 -13.14
CA LEU A 151 16.89 4.16 -13.81
C LEU A 151 17.91 4.75 -12.83
N GLU A 152 17.45 5.39 -11.75
CA GLU A 152 18.30 6.07 -10.77
C GLU A 152 19.06 5.08 -9.88
N ASP A 153 18.40 4.00 -9.43
CA ASP A 153 18.97 3.12 -8.41
C ASP A 153 19.75 1.93 -9.00
N TYR A 154 19.46 1.53 -10.24
CA TYR A 154 20.10 0.36 -10.86
C TYR A 154 20.87 0.71 -12.14
N ILE A 155 20.23 1.36 -13.11
CA ILE A 155 20.85 1.61 -14.43
C ILE A 155 21.98 2.63 -14.36
N LYS A 156 21.78 3.80 -13.76
CA LYS A 156 22.82 4.84 -13.64
C LYS A 156 24.04 4.36 -12.84
N PRO A 157 23.89 3.68 -11.69
CA PRO A 157 25.03 3.10 -10.96
C PRO A 157 25.77 2.05 -11.77
N LEU A 158 25.05 1.13 -12.43
CA LEU A 158 25.66 0.11 -13.30
C LEU A 158 26.40 0.75 -14.48
N TYR A 159 25.82 1.77 -15.11
CA TYR A 159 26.46 2.52 -16.20
C TYR A 159 27.75 3.20 -15.71
N ARG A 160 27.73 3.81 -14.52
CA ARG A 160 28.91 4.42 -13.91
C ARG A 160 30.02 3.39 -13.65
N ILE A 161 29.67 2.18 -13.22
CA ILE A 161 30.66 1.10 -13.00
C ILE A 161 31.24 0.62 -14.34
N VAL A 162 30.39 0.35 -15.33
CA VAL A 162 30.81 -0.24 -16.62
C VAL A 162 31.53 0.77 -17.52
N LYS A 163 31.00 1.99 -17.63
CA LYS A 163 31.53 3.04 -18.53
C LYS A 163 32.43 4.04 -17.81
N LYS A 164 32.61 3.91 -16.48
CA LYS A 164 33.44 4.80 -15.64
C LYS A 164 33.11 6.29 -15.76
N ARG A 165 31.92 6.64 -16.26
CA ARG A 165 31.44 8.00 -16.45
C ARG A 165 29.97 8.12 -16.05
N PRO A 166 29.52 9.28 -15.54
CA PRO A 166 28.11 9.49 -15.28
C PRO A 166 27.31 9.48 -16.58
N MET A 167 26.09 8.98 -16.52
CA MET A 167 25.17 9.00 -17.64
C MET A 167 24.65 10.43 -17.84
N VAL A 168 24.67 10.92 -19.08
CA VAL A 168 24.17 12.26 -19.41
C VAL A 168 22.64 12.24 -19.35
N GLU A 169 22.03 13.28 -18.76
CA GLU A 169 20.58 13.33 -18.53
C GLU A 169 19.75 13.22 -19.83
N SER A 170 20.25 13.75 -20.95
CA SER A 170 19.62 13.60 -22.26
C SER A 170 19.54 12.15 -22.75
N GLN A 171 20.41 11.26 -22.25
CA GLN A 171 20.43 9.84 -22.58
C GLN A 171 19.52 9.01 -21.67
N SER A 172 19.02 9.58 -20.55
CA SER A 172 18.19 8.91 -19.54
C SER A 172 16.75 8.68 -20.00
N THR A 173 16.25 9.50 -20.94
CA THR A 173 14.85 9.47 -21.39
C THR A 173 14.48 8.18 -22.12
N LEU A 174 15.34 7.69 -23.02
CA LEU A 174 15.03 6.50 -23.82
C LEU A 174 14.98 5.22 -22.96
N PRO A 175 15.96 4.94 -22.09
CA PRO A 175 15.89 3.82 -21.15
C PRO A 175 14.69 3.90 -20.22
N SER A 176 14.34 5.09 -19.70
CA SER A 176 13.16 5.27 -18.84
C SER A 176 11.86 4.86 -19.55
N LYS A 177 11.67 5.32 -20.80
CA LYS A 177 10.51 4.94 -21.63
C LYS A 177 10.45 3.44 -21.90
N PHE A 178 11.60 2.82 -22.15
CA PHE A 178 11.69 1.37 -22.37
C PHE A 178 11.32 0.59 -21.10
N MET A 179 11.82 1.00 -19.93
CA MET A 179 11.46 0.39 -18.65
C MET A 179 9.97 0.55 -18.33
N ALA A 180 9.38 1.72 -18.59
CA ALA A 180 7.95 1.95 -18.43
C ALA A 180 7.12 0.99 -19.31
N CYS A 181 7.54 0.74 -20.56
CA CYS A 181 6.92 -0.22 -21.46
C CYS A 181 6.99 -1.66 -20.91
N ILE A 182 8.17 -2.09 -20.42
CA ILE A 182 8.35 -3.40 -19.80
C ILE A 182 7.43 -3.59 -18.60
N TYR A 183 7.40 -2.62 -17.67
CA TYR A 183 6.52 -2.70 -16.51
C TYR A 183 5.03 -2.68 -16.90
N GLY A 184 4.67 -1.98 -17.99
CA GLY A 184 3.33 -2.03 -18.57
C GLY A 184 2.94 -3.44 -19.03
N LEU A 185 3.84 -4.13 -19.75
CA LEU A 185 3.60 -5.52 -20.18
C LEU A 185 3.50 -6.48 -18.99
N ILE A 186 4.34 -6.32 -17.97
CA ILE A 186 4.26 -7.10 -16.72
C ILE A 186 2.91 -6.84 -16.01
N CYS A 187 2.46 -5.59 -15.96
CA CYS A 187 1.17 -5.22 -15.37
C CYS A 187 -0.01 -5.88 -16.09
N VAL A 188 0.03 -5.97 -17.42
CA VAL A 188 -0.97 -6.72 -18.21
C VAL A 188 -0.95 -8.20 -17.84
N GLY A 189 0.23 -8.81 -17.71
CA GLY A 189 0.36 -10.20 -17.26
C GLY A 189 -0.23 -10.44 -15.87
N MET A 190 0.07 -9.55 -14.91
CA MET A 190 -0.48 -9.63 -13.54
C MET A 190 -2.01 -9.49 -13.51
N ALA A 191 -2.60 -8.69 -14.42
CA ALA A 191 -4.04 -8.52 -14.50
C ALA A 191 -4.79 -9.84 -14.79
N PHE A 192 -4.21 -10.74 -15.60
CA PHE A 192 -4.78 -12.08 -15.81
C PHE A 192 -4.70 -12.95 -14.56
N GLY A 193 -3.60 -12.85 -13.80
CA GLY A 193 -3.45 -13.55 -12.52
C GLY A 193 -4.38 -13.05 -11.41
N ALA A 194 -4.82 -11.79 -11.49
CA ALA A 194 -5.73 -11.19 -10.51
C ALA A 194 -7.10 -11.88 -10.45
N GLN A 195 -7.53 -12.59 -11.50
CA GLN A 195 -8.78 -13.36 -11.51
C GLN A 195 -8.79 -14.51 -10.49
N SER A 196 -7.60 -15.02 -10.13
CA SER A 196 -7.43 -16.08 -9.13
C SER A 196 -7.38 -15.55 -7.70
N LEU A 197 -7.25 -14.23 -7.54
CA LEU A 197 -7.30 -13.58 -6.23
C LEU A 197 -8.76 -13.53 -5.76
N GLY A 198 -8.96 -13.51 -4.44
CA GLY A 198 -10.27 -13.22 -3.85
C GLY A 198 -10.67 -11.75 -4.06
N GLY A 199 -11.17 -11.08 -3.03
CA GLY A 199 -11.44 -9.64 -3.13
C GLY A 199 -10.16 -8.85 -3.45
N VAL A 200 -10.15 -8.14 -4.59
CA VAL A 200 -8.97 -7.44 -5.10
C VAL A 200 -8.52 -6.34 -4.13
N LEU A 201 -9.46 -5.66 -3.45
CA LEU A 201 -9.15 -4.66 -2.44
C LEU A 201 -8.37 -5.23 -1.24
N GLN A 202 -8.79 -6.40 -0.73
CA GLN A 202 -8.07 -7.02 0.38
C GLN A 202 -6.69 -7.50 -0.06
N ALA A 203 -6.58 -8.07 -1.27
CA ALA A 203 -5.30 -8.51 -1.81
C ALA A 203 -4.32 -7.35 -1.94
N SER A 204 -4.76 -6.19 -2.44
CA SER A 204 -3.90 -5.02 -2.59
C SER A 204 -3.46 -4.45 -1.23
N LEU A 205 -4.37 -4.31 -0.26
CA LEU A 205 -4.05 -3.86 1.10
C LEU A 205 -3.10 -4.83 1.81
N THR A 206 -3.24 -6.14 1.58
CA THR A 206 -2.33 -7.16 2.12
C THR A 206 -0.91 -6.96 1.56
N VAL A 207 -0.75 -6.79 0.25
CA VAL A 207 0.56 -6.54 -0.37
C VAL A 207 1.17 -5.25 0.16
N PHE A 208 0.39 -4.18 0.26
CA PHE A 208 0.84 -2.90 0.82
C PHE A 208 1.29 -3.04 2.27
N GLY A 209 0.56 -3.79 3.11
CA GLY A 209 0.98 -4.03 4.49
C GLY A 209 2.26 -4.87 4.59
N VAL A 210 2.33 -5.97 3.85
CA VAL A 210 3.45 -6.93 3.90
C VAL A 210 4.77 -6.30 3.44
N VAL A 211 4.74 -5.46 2.41
CA VAL A 211 5.94 -4.80 1.88
C VAL A 211 6.17 -3.43 2.53
N GLY A 212 5.09 -2.67 2.72
CA GLY A 212 5.15 -1.30 3.26
C GLY A 212 5.58 -1.24 4.72
N GLY A 213 5.14 -2.18 5.55
CA GLY A 213 5.50 -2.24 6.97
C GLY A 213 7.02 -2.30 7.22
N PRO A 214 7.73 -3.31 6.69
CA PRO A 214 9.19 -3.43 6.84
C PRO A 214 9.95 -2.24 6.25
N LEU A 215 9.56 -1.73 5.08
CA LEU A 215 10.19 -0.55 4.49
C LEU A 215 9.99 0.69 5.37
N PHE A 216 8.78 0.89 5.90
CA PHE A 216 8.52 1.97 6.84
C PHE A 216 9.34 1.82 8.14
N GLY A 217 9.52 0.60 8.63
CA GLY A 217 10.40 0.30 9.75
C GLY A 217 11.86 0.68 9.47
N LEU A 218 12.35 0.40 8.25
CA LEU A 218 13.70 0.74 7.82
C LEU A 218 13.93 2.26 7.76
N PHE A 219 13.02 3.00 7.13
CA PHE A 219 13.13 4.47 7.07
C PHE A 219 13.04 5.09 8.47
N THR A 220 12.16 4.58 9.32
CA THR A 220 12.02 5.03 10.71
C THR A 220 13.28 4.75 11.52
N LEU A 221 13.87 3.57 11.39
CA LEU A 221 15.15 3.24 12.02
C LEU A 221 16.23 4.26 11.59
N GLY A 222 16.27 4.62 10.30
CA GLY A 222 17.23 5.58 9.78
C GLY A 222 17.05 7.01 10.28
N MET A 223 15.80 7.50 10.33
CA MET A 223 15.49 8.88 10.76
C MET A 223 15.61 9.09 12.27
N PHE A 224 15.43 8.04 13.06
CA PHE A 224 15.34 8.12 14.53
C PHE A 224 16.54 7.52 15.27
N ASN A 225 17.47 6.84 14.60
CA ASN A 225 18.64 6.25 15.26
C ASN A 225 19.95 6.54 14.52
N THR A 226 20.89 7.19 15.21
CA THR A 226 22.23 7.48 14.66
C THR A 226 23.17 6.29 14.73
N ALA A 227 22.84 5.22 15.46
CA ALA A 227 23.66 4.01 15.57
C ALA A 227 23.38 2.98 14.46
N ALA A 228 22.31 3.17 13.68
CA ALA A 228 21.99 2.26 12.58
C ALA A 228 23.05 2.36 11.48
N THR A 229 23.53 1.24 10.96
CA THR A 229 24.48 1.21 9.84
C THR A 229 23.94 0.31 8.74
N GLN A 230 24.58 0.31 7.57
CA GLN A 230 24.21 -0.59 6.47
C GLN A 230 24.18 -2.07 6.90
N ARG A 231 25.10 -2.45 7.80
CA ARG A 231 25.22 -3.81 8.34
C ARG A 231 24.07 -4.21 9.27
N SER A 232 23.42 -3.27 9.96
CA SER A 232 22.22 -3.54 10.76
C SER A 232 20.94 -3.39 9.93
N ALA A 233 20.92 -2.43 9.01
CA ALA A 233 19.76 -2.08 8.19
C ALA A 233 19.36 -3.19 7.21
N ILE A 234 20.32 -3.76 6.47
CA ILE A 234 20.03 -4.79 5.46
C ILE A 234 19.44 -6.06 6.08
N PRO A 235 20.04 -6.68 7.12
CA PRO A 235 19.45 -7.86 7.73
C PRO A 235 18.10 -7.58 8.40
N ALA A 236 17.90 -6.38 8.96
CA ALA A 236 16.64 -6.00 9.58
C ALA A 236 15.47 -5.90 8.59
N VAL A 237 15.68 -5.27 7.43
CA VAL A 237 14.64 -5.20 6.40
C VAL A 237 14.40 -6.56 5.75
N LEU A 238 15.45 -7.36 5.52
CA LEU A 238 15.29 -8.71 4.97
C LEU A 238 14.52 -9.62 5.93
N THR A 239 14.82 -9.56 7.24
CA THR A 239 14.11 -10.37 8.23
C THR A 239 12.66 -9.92 8.39
N GLY A 240 12.40 -8.61 8.41
CA GLY A 240 11.03 -8.10 8.45
C GLY A 240 10.23 -8.44 7.19
N LEU A 241 10.81 -8.33 6.00
CA LEU A 241 10.17 -8.75 4.76
C LEU A 241 9.89 -10.25 4.75
N ALA A 242 10.85 -11.09 5.16
CA ALA A 242 10.66 -12.53 5.24
C ALA A 242 9.54 -12.90 6.23
N PHE A 243 9.51 -12.27 7.40
CA PHE A 243 8.47 -12.47 8.40
C PHE A 243 7.09 -12.01 7.89
N SER A 244 7.00 -10.81 7.32
CA SER A 244 5.76 -10.27 6.74
C SER A 244 5.25 -11.12 5.57
N MET A 245 6.13 -11.60 4.69
CA MET A 245 5.79 -12.50 3.59
C MET A 245 5.26 -13.84 4.13
N TRP A 246 5.88 -14.38 5.18
CA TRP A 246 5.43 -15.60 5.83
C TRP A 246 4.02 -15.46 6.40
N ILE A 247 3.75 -14.43 7.22
CA ILE A 247 2.39 -14.23 7.78
C ILE A 247 1.37 -13.80 6.71
N GLY A 248 1.81 -13.07 5.70
CA GLY A 248 0.96 -12.49 4.65
C GLY A 248 0.48 -13.52 3.63
N PHE A 249 1.34 -14.44 3.20
CA PHE A 249 1.04 -15.43 2.17
C PHE A 249 1.03 -16.88 2.67
N GLY A 250 1.40 -17.13 3.93
CA GLY A 250 1.34 -18.45 4.56
C GLY A 250 -0.06 -19.06 4.52
N GLN A 251 -0.12 -20.38 4.39
CA GLN A 251 -1.34 -21.19 4.31
C GLN A 251 -1.31 -22.29 5.38
N PRO A 252 -2.46 -22.80 5.85
CA PRO A 252 -3.83 -22.43 5.46
C PRO A 252 -4.38 -21.21 6.22
N LYS A 253 -5.28 -20.43 5.59
CA LYS A 253 -5.96 -19.27 6.20
C LYS A 253 -7.46 -19.51 6.35
N PRO A 254 -8.12 -18.96 7.38
CA PRO A 254 -9.56 -19.07 7.53
C PRO A 254 -10.26 -18.39 6.33
N PRO A 255 -11.35 -18.98 5.81
CA PRO A 255 -12.11 -18.37 4.74
C PRO A 255 -12.72 -17.04 5.20
N VAL A 256 -12.88 -16.12 4.26
CA VAL A 256 -13.49 -14.82 4.56
C VAL A 256 -14.97 -15.01 4.84
N LYS A 257 -15.38 -14.88 6.11
CA LYS A 257 -16.80 -14.87 6.50
C LYS A 257 -17.48 -13.63 5.93
N MET A 258 -18.49 -13.84 5.10
CA MET A 258 -19.35 -12.78 4.57
C MET A 258 -20.71 -12.85 5.27
N LEU A 259 -21.37 -11.71 5.46
CA LEU A 259 -22.76 -11.70 5.92
C LEU A 259 -23.70 -12.22 4.83
N ASP A 260 -24.82 -12.80 5.25
CA ASP A 260 -25.79 -13.46 4.39
C ASP A 260 -26.43 -12.52 3.35
N PHE A 261 -26.71 -13.07 2.17
CA PHE A 261 -27.36 -12.40 1.05
C PHE A 261 -28.61 -13.20 0.64
N SER A 262 -29.64 -12.53 0.12
CA SER A 262 -30.91 -13.15 -0.25
C SER A 262 -31.10 -13.22 -1.77
N VAL A 263 -31.79 -14.28 -2.20
CA VAL A 263 -32.27 -14.49 -3.59
C VAL A 263 -33.80 -14.57 -3.67
N GLU A 264 -34.50 -14.35 -2.56
CA GLU A 264 -35.95 -14.53 -2.45
C GLU A 264 -36.75 -13.60 -3.38
N GLY A 265 -36.18 -12.45 -3.74
CA GLY A 265 -36.78 -11.46 -4.64
C GLY A 265 -36.36 -11.59 -6.11
N CYS A 266 -35.61 -12.62 -6.49
CA CYS A 266 -35.18 -12.78 -7.88
C CYS A 266 -36.31 -13.35 -8.74
N THR A 267 -36.97 -12.51 -9.53
CA THR A 267 -38.13 -12.89 -10.37
C THR A 267 -37.81 -13.15 -11.83
N ASP A 268 -36.56 -12.98 -12.30
CA ASP A 268 -36.21 -13.18 -13.72
C ASP A 268 -35.90 -14.67 -14.01
N PRO A 269 -36.76 -15.37 -14.77
CA PRO A 269 -36.59 -16.79 -15.04
C PRO A 269 -35.39 -17.11 -15.94
N ARG A 270 -34.79 -16.12 -16.62
CA ARG A 270 -33.57 -16.30 -17.42
C ARG A 270 -32.34 -16.65 -16.59
N TYR A 271 -32.40 -16.39 -15.28
CA TYR A 271 -31.31 -16.66 -14.35
C TYR A 271 -31.78 -17.55 -13.19
N ASN A 272 -32.88 -18.27 -13.36
CA ASN A 272 -33.16 -19.41 -12.50
C ASN A 272 -31.98 -20.38 -12.60
N SER A 273 -31.59 -20.92 -11.45
CA SER A 273 -30.42 -21.76 -11.16
C SER A 273 -30.27 -23.04 -12.01
N SER A 274 -31.07 -23.19 -13.06
CA SER A 274 -31.10 -24.33 -13.99
C SER A 274 -30.43 -24.06 -15.34
N PHE A 275 -30.05 -22.82 -15.69
CA PHE A 275 -29.62 -22.48 -17.08
C PHE A 275 -28.14 -22.10 -17.27
N TYR A 276 -27.36 -21.90 -16.20
CA TYR A 276 -25.92 -21.58 -16.27
C TYR A 276 -24.98 -22.75 -15.93
N SER A 277 -25.39 -23.98 -16.23
CA SER A 277 -24.55 -25.18 -16.17
C SER A 277 -23.44 -25.25 -17.24
N PHE A 278 -23.13 -24.12 -17.91
CA PHE A 278 -22.18 -24.04 -19.03
C PHE A 278 -21.02 -23.05 -18.83
N ALA A 279 -20.75 -22.59 -17.60
CA ALA A 279 -19.35 -22.31 -17.25
C ALA A 279 -18.72 -23.66 -16.87
N PRO A 280 -17.46 -23.98 -17.25
CA PRO A 280 -16.80 -25.17 -16.73
C PRO A 280 -16.76 -25.02 -15.21
N PHE A 281 -17.69 -25.70 -14.58
CA PHE A 281 -17.98 -25.65 -13.17
C PHE A 281 -16.82 -26.37 -12.49
N SER A 282 -15.78 -25.62 -12.15
CA SER A 282 -14.65 -26.16 -11.42
C SER A 282 -15.21 -26.63 -10.07
N GLU A 283 -15.07 -27.92 -9.77
CA GLU A 283 -15.38 -28.54 -8.47
C GLU A 283 -14.82 -27.73 -7.28
N ALA A 284 -13.78 -26.92 -7.49
CA ALA A 284 -13.22 -26.01 -6.48
C ALA A 284 -14.18 -24.89 -6.04
N GLN A 285 -15.21 -24.55 -6.81
CA GLN A 285 -16.17 -23.50 -6.48
C GLN A 285 -17.34 -24.04 -5.64
N THR A 286 -17.81 -25.25 -5.95
CA THR A 286 -18.72 -26.03 -5.09
C THR A 286 -18.05 -26.35 -3.77
N ALA A 287 -16.78 -26.79 -3.80
CA ALA A 287 -16.00 -27.03 -2.59
C ALA A 287 -15.78 -25.75 -1.77
N ARG A 288 -15.69 -24.57 -2.39
CA ARG A 288 -15.66 -23.28 -1.69
C ARG A 288 -17.00 -22.97 -1.01
N LEU A 289 -18.13 -23.20 -1.66
CA LEU A 289 -19.46 -23.01 -1.05
C LEU A 289 -19.75 -24.04 0.06
N GLU A 290 -19.31 -25.30 -0.10
CA GLU A 290 -19.35 -26.33 0.95
C GLU A 290 -18.41 -26.02 2.13
N SER A 291 -17.23 -25.43 1.86
CA SER A 291 -16.33 -24.94 2.92
C SER A 291 -16.86 -23.70 3.67
N LEU A 292 -17.79 -22.95 3.05
CA LEU A 292 -18.46 -21.80 3.68
C LEU A 292 -19.64 -22.24 4.57
N SER A 293 -20.14 -23.46 4.40
CA SER A 293 -21.31 -24.00 5.09
C SER A 293 -20.96 -24.99 6.21
N THR A 294 -19.70 -25.41 6.29
CA THR A 294 -19.17 -26.11 7.46
C THR A 294 -18.68 -25.07 8.48
N PRO A 295 -19.23 -25.03 9.72
CA PRO A 295 -18.71 -24.18 10.78
C PRO A 295 -17.40 -24.80 11.26
N GLN A 296 -16.33 -24.63 10.48
CA GLN A 296 -14.99 -24.99 10.91
C GLN A 296 -14.56 -23.93 11.93
N ASP A 297 -14.25 -24.38 13.15
CA ASP A 297 -13.81 -23.48 14.22
C ASP A 297 -12.49 -22.83 13.80
N ASP A 298 -12.42 -21.50 13.82
CA ASP A 298 -11.22 -20.77 13.40
C ASP A 298 -10.01 -21.15 14.27
N SER A 299 -10.23 -21.85 15.41
CA SER A 299 -9.20 -22.43 16.28
C SER A 299 -8.22 -23.38 15.58
N ASP A 300 -8.63 -24.03 14.49
CA ASP A 300 -7.78 -25.02 13.81
C ASP A 300 -6.65 -24.39 13.00
N TYR A 301 -6.74 -23.08 12.73
CA TYR A 301 -5.73 -22.34 12.01
C TYR A 301 -4.66 -21.79 12.96
N PHE A 302 -3.41 -21.82 12.49
CA PHE A 302 -2.31 -21.19 13.22
C PHE A 302 -2.63 -19.72 13.53
N TRP A 303 -2.43 -19.30 14.78
CA TRP A 303 -2.89 -18.01 15.28
C TRP A 303 -2.42 -16.81 14.43
N LEU A 304 -1.17 -16.81 13.96
CA LEU A 304 -0.64 -15.75 13.09
C LEU A 304 -1.33 -15.68 11.72
N TYR A 305 -1.90 -16.77 11.23
CA TYR A 305 -2.63 -16.80 9.96
C TYR A 305 -4.07 -16.31 10.09
N ARG A 306 -4.59 -16.25 11.31
CA ARG A 306 -5.92 -15.68 11.63
C ARG A 306 -5.90 -14.17 11.79
N LEU A 307 -4.72 -13.57 11.95
CA LEU A 307 -4.58 -12.12 12.10
C LEU A 307 -5.23 -11.36 10.94
N SER A 308 -5.90 -10.25 11.28
CA SER A 308 -6.36 -9.31 10.27
C SER A 308 -5.19 -8.80 9.42
N TYR A 309 -5.41 -8.70 8.11
CA TYR A 309 -4.41 -8.26 7.16
C TYR A 309 -3.89 -6.83 7.43
N LEU A 310 -4.66 -6.02 8.16
CA LEU A 310 -4.26 -4.67 8.57
C LEU A 310 -3.10 -4.68 9.59
N TRP A 311 -2.96 -5.75 10.37
CA TRP A 311 -1.88 -5.90 11.34
C TRP A 311 -0.54 -6.28 10.71
N TYR A 312 -0.52 -6.77 9.46
CA TYR A 312 0.72 -7.18 8.80
C TYR A 312 1.71 -6.02 8.63
N SER A 313 1.20 -4.81 8.38
CA SER A 313 2.02 -3.59 8.30
C SER A 313 2.69 -3.27 9.64
N VAL A 314 1.90 -3.32 10.73
CA VAL A 314 2.38 -3.02 12.08
C VAL A 314 3.42 -4.04 12.52
N LEU A 315 3.15 -5.33 12.33
CA LEU A 315 4.08 -6.38 12.72
C LEU A 315 5.37 -6.33 11.89
N GLY A 316 5.27 -6.12 10.57
CA GLY A 316 6.43 -5.93 9.70
C GLY A 316 7.29 -4.75 10.13
N PHE A 317 6.66 -3.62 10.44
CA PHE A 317 7.33 -2.44 10.99
C PHE A 317 8.06 -2.76 12.30
N LEU A 318 7.36 -3.38 13.26
CA LEU A 318 7.91 -3.67 14.59
C LEU A 318 9.09 -4.64 14.52
N VAL A 319 8.98 -5.70 13.71
CA VAL A 319 10.06 -6.68 13.53
C VAL A 319 11.28 -6.02 12.90
N THR A 320 11.12 -5.24 11.83
CA THR A 320 12.25 -4.52 11.22
C THR A 320 12.89 -3.53 12.18
N LEU A 321 12.08 -2.73 12.90
CA LEU A 321 12.60 -1.74 13.84
C LEU A 321 13.34 -2.41 15.00
N PHE A 322 12.76 -3.45 15.60
CA PHE A 322 13.33 -4.14 16.75
C PHE A 322 14.64 -4.85 16.40
N ILE A 323 14.66 -5.63 15.31
CA ILE A 323 15.87 -6.32 14.84
C ILE A 323 16.94 -5.28 14.44
N GLY A 324 16.53 -4.20 13.77
CA GLY A 324 17.42 -3.13 13.37
C GLY A 324 18.09 -2.43 14.56
N LEU A 325 17.34 -2.15 15.62
CA LEU A 325 17.86 -1.57 16.85
C LEU A 325 18.82 -2.53 17.57
N ILE A 326 18.43 -3.80 17.75
CA ILE A 326 19.30 -4.81 18.38
C ILE A 326 20.61 -4.94 17.62
N LEU A 327 20.55 -5.14 16.30
CA LEU A 327 21.75 -5.30 15.48
C LEU A 327 22.62 -4.04 15.50
N ALA A 328 22.02 -2.85 15.48
CA ALA A 328 22.76 -1.60 15.57
C ALA A 328 23.56 -1.52 16.89
N TYR A 329 22.92 -1.81 18.03
CA TYR A 329 23.60 -1.76 19.33
C TYR A 329 24.60 -2.90 19.54
N VAL A 330 24.30 -4.11 19.06
CA VAL A 330 25.22 -5.26 19.15
C VAL A 330 26.47 -5.01 18.30
N LEU A 331 26.32 -4.54 17.07
CA LEU A 331 27.46 -4.22 16.20
C LEU A 331 28.32 -3.09 16.77
N LYS A 332 27.68 -2.08 17.38
CA LYS A 332 28.35 -1.01 18.12
C LYS A 332 29.13 -1.54 19.32
N TRP A 333 28.52 -2.39 20.13
CA TRP A 333 29.15 -3.01 21.29
C TRP A 333 30.36 -3.87 20.90
N LEU A 334 30.24 -4.64 19.81
CA LEU A 334 31.32 -5.45 19.25
C LEU A 334 32.39 -4.63 18.49
N LYS A 335 32.23 -3.31 18.35
CA LYS A 335 33.10 -2.43 17.53
C LYS A 335 33.26 -2.93 16.08
N LEU A 336 32.23 -3.61 15.57
CA LEU A 336 32.18 -4.12 14.19
C LEU A 336 31.39 -3.16 13.27
N GLU A 337 31.24 -1.90 13.70
CA GLU A 337 30.73 -0.82 12.88
C GLU A 337 31.56 -0.77 11.60
N GLY A 338 30.94 -1.09 10.46
CA GLY A 338 31.64 -0.99 9.17
C GLY A 338 32.04 0.46 8.91
N LYS A 339 33.07 0.68 8.09
CA LYS A 339 33.50 2.04 7.67
C LYS A 339 32.46 2.78 6.81
N SER A 340 31.32 2.18 6.47
CA SER A 340 30.27 2.79 5.64
C SER A 340 29.13 3.33 6.50
N THR A 341 29.30 4.56 6.98
CA THR A 341 28.28 5.34 7.67
C THR A 341 27.40 6.02 6.61
N ILE A 342 26.11 5.66 6.57
CA ILE A 342 25.17 6.09 5.50
C ILE A 342 24.83 7.58 5.60
N TYR A 343 24.97 8.15 6.80
CA TYR A 343 24.55 9.52 7.09
C TYR A 343 25.64 10.55 6.88
N GLU A 344 26.81 10.18 6.37
CA GLU A 344 27.83 11.17 6.14
C GLU A 344 27.44 12.10 4.97
N ASP A 345 27.89 13.35 5.03
CA ASP A 345 27.74 14.31 3.94
C ASP A 345 28.45 13.82 2.66
N GLY A 346 28.24 14.53 1.55
CA GLY A 346 28.83 14.18 0.25
C GLY A 346 30.37 14.07 0.27
N ASN A 347 31.03 14.69 1.25
CA ASN A 347 32.48 14.68 1.43
C ASN A 347 32.96 13.62 2.45
N LYS A 348 32.03 12.96 3.15
CA LYS A 348 32.28 12.00 4.23
C LYS A 348 32.93 12.60 5.47
N GLU A 349 32.64 13.87 5.75
CA GLU A 349 33.29 14.61 6.83
C GLU A 349 32.39 14.70 8.06
N CYS A 350 31.09 14.93 7.87
CA CYS A 350 30.12 15.18 8.93
C CYS A 350 28.86 14.32 8.76
N ILE A 351 28.10 14.12 9.84
CA ILE A 351 26.76 13.52 9.71
C ILE A 351 25.79 14.57 9.17
N ASN A 352 25.16 14.28 8.03
CA ASN A 352 24.09 15.07 7.46
C ASN A 352 22.86 15.02 8.39
N THR A 353 22.65 16.14 9.10
CA THR A 353 21.58 16.27 10.09
C THR A 353 20.19 16.33 9.49
N ASP A 354 20.06 16.64 8.19
CA ASP A 354 18.77 16.81 7.53
C ASP A 354 18.09 15.46 7.20
N LEU A 355 18.83 14.36 7.33
CA LEU A 355 18.30 13.00 7.24
C LEU A 355 17.57 12.53 8.52
N PHE A 356 17.71 13.27 9.62
CA PHE A 356 17.15 12.89 10.92
C PHE A 356 15.89 13.67 11.25
N SER A 357 15.07 13.08 12.12
CA SER A 357 13.92 13.78 12.68
C SER A 357 14.33 15.09 13.38
N PRO A 358 13.47 16.14 13.38
CA PRO A 358 13.83 17.45 13.92
C PRO A 358 14.44 17.45 15.33
N PRO A 359 13.97 16.63 16.30
CA PRO A 359 14.58 16.59 17.64
C PRO A 359 16.03 16.09 17.62
N ILE A 360 16.33 15.05 16.83
CA ILE A 360 17.67 14.46 16.74
C ILE A 360 18.58 15.37 15.93
N ALA A 361 18.08 15.91 14.81
CA ALA A 361 18.80 16.88 14.00
C ALA A 361 19.22 18.09 14.85
N TRP A 362 18.33 18.62 15.69
CA TRP A 362 18.63 19.71 16.61
C TRP A 362 19.70 19.35 17.64
N GLN A 363 19.62 18.15 18.25
CA GLN A 363 20.64 17.67 19.19
C GLN A 363 22.01 17.51 18.53
N LEU A 364 22.06 16.99 17.31
CA LEU A 364 23.29 16.83 16.53
C LEU A 364 23.89 18.20 16.19
N LYS A 365 23.08 19.14 15.66
CA LYS A 365 23.50 20.52 15.37
C LYS A 365 24.10 21.20 16.62
N LYS A 366 23.49 21.02 17.79
CA LYS A 366 23.99 21.55 19.07
C LYS A 366 25.33 20.91 19.48
N ARG A 367 25.51 19.60 19.29
CA ARG A 367 26.79 18.92 19.55
C ARG A 367 27.89 19.40 18.61
N TYR A 368 27.60 19.55 17.33
CA TYR A 368 28.55 20.08 16.35
C TYR A 368 28.95 21.52 16.65
N ALA A 369 27.99 22.38 16.99
CA ALA A 369 28.27 23.76 17.40
C ALA A 369 29.24 23.81 18.60
N LYS A 370 29.06 22.93 19.61
CA LYS A 370 29.96 22.83 20.76
C LYS A 370 31.35 22.32 20.39
N TYR A 371 31.44 21.38 19.45
CA TYR A 371 32.72 20.88 18.95
C TYR A 371 33.51 21.97 18.21
N ILE A 372 32.83 22.78 17.39
CA ILE A 372 33.41 23.94 16.70
C ILE A 372 33.90 24.99 17.72
N GLN A 373 33.10 25.30 18.73
CA GLN A 373 33.48 26.24 19.79
C GLN A 373 34.72 25.79 20.58
N ASN A 374 34.97 24.48 20.70
CA ASN A 374 36.13 23.92 21.40
C ASN A 374 37.39 23.83 20.50
N GLY A 375 37.41 24.47 19.34
CA GLY A 375 38.54 24.47 18.42
C GLY A 375 38.58 23.28 17.45
N GLY A 376 37.51 22.47 17.42
CA GLY A 376 37.34 21.44 16.39
C GLY A 376 37.00 22.08 15.04
N MET A 377 37.66 21.65 13.97
CA MET A 377 37.27 22.06 12.62
C MET A 377 36.16 21.15 12.10
N VAL A 378 35.06 21.74 11.69
CA VAL A 378 34.00 21.11 10.89
C VAL A 378 33.96 21.94 9.62
N ASP A 379 34.18 21.35 8.45
CA ASP A 379 34.14 22.11 7.22
C ASP A 379 32.68 22.44 6.87
N VAL A 380 32.23 23.61 7.31
CA VAL A 380 30.89 24.14 7.00
C VAL A 380 30.86 24.76 5.59
N SER A 381 32.01 24.80 4.88
CA SER A 381 32.12 25.51 3.60
C SER A 381 31.52 24.76 2.41
N SER A 382 31.13 23.49 2.53
CA SER A 382 30.46 22.77 1.45
C SER A 382 28.93 22.98 1.43
N THR A 383 28.47 24.21 1.68
CA THR A 383 27.17 24.64 1.13
C THR A 383 27.40 25.00 -0.34
N LYS A 384 27.68 24.00 -1.19
CA LYS A 384 27.50 24.19 -2.63
C LYS A 384 25.99 24.27 -2.85
N MET A 385 25.48 25.50 -2.73
CA MET A 385 24.37 25.95 -3.55
C MET A 385 24.64 25.42 -4.97
N ILE A 386 23.77 24.54 -5.42
CA ILE A 386 23.67 24.16 -6.82
C ILE A 386 23.31 25.45 -7.56
N SER A 387 24.35 26.03 -8.16
CA SER A 387 24.38 26.97 -9.28
C SER A 387 23.12 27.82 -9.53
N GLU A 388 23.20 29.08 -9.13
CA GLU A 388 22.90 30.13 -10.10
C GLU A 388 23.91 30.02 -11.26
N ASN A 389 23.39 30.22 -12.48
CA ASN A 389 24.08 30.33 -13.77
C ASN A 389 24.56 29.05 -14.47
N THR A 390 23.60 28.40 -15.14
CA THR A 390 23.78 28.11 -16.57
C THR A 390 22.44 28.19 -17.31
N LYS A 391 22.23 29.32 -17.99
CA LYS A 391 21.44 29.34 -19.23
C LYS A 391 22.15 28.42 -20.23
N PHE A 392 21.45 27.40 -20.73
CA PHE A 392 21.23 27.04 -22.13
C PHE A 392 20.59 25.65 -22.23
#